data_AF-A0A7J3UAT8-F1
#
_entry.id   AF-A0A7J3UAT8-F1
#
_cell.length_a   1.000
_cell.length_b   1.000
_cell.length_c   1.000
_cell.angle_alpha   90.00
_cell.angle_beta   90.00
_cell.angle_gamma   90.00
#
_symmetry.space_group_name_H-M   'P 1'
#
loop_
_entity.id
_entity.type
_entity.pdbx_description
1 polymer ?
#
loop_
_entity_poly.entity_id
_entity_poly.type
_entity_poly.pdbx_seq_one_letter_code
_entity_poly.pdbx_strand_id
1 'polypeptide(L)'
;MPRERIKRKRKEKEWYTVLAPQMFGKAKIAETPADDPEKLMGRNVEVSLQELTNDFAKSHIKLKFKIVNTKGLEANTVFVGHSLTTDYVKRMSRKHRSKVDGVFDVKTKDGVLVRLKPSALAGKRIQTSQKRAIRAILKETMEKEAKGRTFEQFIKFMLDGDLGKEAYRLSKKIYPIKRVEVYKSEIRDIPKVEAIADIVEEEAEQTEEESAEEEMAEEAPQTEEQEQEADAETEEQEEVSEEVGTVEESGGEEEEAEEQEAEEKEKQSEEN
;
A
#
# COMPACT_ATOMS: atom_id res chain seq x y z
N MET A 1 40.81 -0.83 -44.77
CA MET A 1 40.18 0.51 -44.79
C MET A 1 39.76 0.87 -43.36
N PRO A 2 40.05 2.07 -42.86
CA PRO A 2 39.55 2.51 -41.57
C PRO A 2 38.03 2.71 -41.66
N ARG A 3 37.27 2.07 -40.78
CA ARG A 3 35.81 2.27 -40.70
C ARG A 3 35.55 3.71 -40.27
N GLU A 4 34.85 4.46 -41.11
CA GLU A 4 34.43 5.82 -40.81
C GLU A 4 33.61 5.85 -39.50
N ARG A 5 34.06 6.64 -38.53
CA ARG A 5 33.35 6.79 -37.26
C ARG A 5 32.12 7.66 -37.50
N ILE A 6 31.00 7.01 -37.83
CA ILE A 6 29.69 7.65 -37.87
C ILE A 6 29.44 8.30 -36.49
N LYS A 7 29.37 9.64 -36.45
CA LYS A 7 29.00 10.38 -35.25
C LYS A 7 27.57 9.99 -34.87
N ARG A 8 27.43 9.21 -33.80
CA ARG A 8 26.10 8.88 -33.24
C ARG A 8 25.43 10.18 -32.77
N LYS A 9 24.30 10.52 -33.38
CA LYS A 9 23.40 11.58 -32.91
C LYS A 9 22.79 11.09 -31.59
N ARG A 10 23.25 11.65 -30.47
CA ARG A 10 22.75 11.30 -29.14
C ARG A 10 21.44 12.05 -28.95
N LYS A 11 20.33 11.32 -28.82
CA LYS A 11 19.05 11.90 -28.39
C LYS A 11 19.19 12.41 -26.95
N GLU A 12 18.42 13.44 -26.62
CA GLU A 12 18.33 13.93 -25.24
C GLU A 12 17.68 12.86 -24.36
N LYS A 13 18.10 12.83 -23.09
CA LYS A 13 17.65 11.84 -22.12
C LYS A 13 16.73 12.51 -21.13
N GLU A 14 15.57 11.92 -20.94
CA GLU A 14 14.65 12.31 -19.88
C GLU A 14 14.86 11.40 -18.66
N TRP A 15 14.63 11.96 -17.48
CA TRP A 15 14.71 11.23 -16.22
C TRP A 15 13.34 10.69 -15.86
N TYR A 16 13.25 9.37 -15.70
CA TYR A 16 12.03 8.69 -15.32
C TYR A 16 12.11 8.25 -13.87
N THR A 17 11.03 8.50 -13.13
CA THR A 17 10.90 8.05 -11.74
C THR A 17 10.30 6.65 -11.73
N VAL A 18 11.03 5.69 -11.17
CA VAL A 18 10.58 4.30 -11.02
C VAL A 18 9.79 4.18 -9.73
N LEU A 19 8.52 3.80 -9.85
CA LEU A 19 7.59 3.61 -8.74
C LEU A 19 7.46 2.13 -8.37
N ALA A 20 7.32 1.87 -7.08
CA ALA A 20 7.00 0.56 -6.56
C ALA A 20 5.56 0.14 -6.91
N PRO A 21 5.26 -1.16 -6.97
CA PRO A 21 3.88 -1.63 -7.11
C PRO A 21 3.00 -1.17 -5.94
N GLN A 22 1.68 -1.15 -6.14
CA GLN A 22 0.68 -0.69 -5.17
C GLN A 22 0.81 -1.35 -3.79
N MET A 23 1.18 -2.63 -3.76
CA MET A 23 1.44 -3.37 -2.52
C MET A 23 2.50 -2.74 -1.59
N PHE A 24 3.34 -1.83 -2.10
CA PHE A 24 4.37 -1.07 -1.36
C PHE A 24 4.06 0.44 -1.29
N GLY A 25 2.83 0.86 -1.59
CA GLY A 25 2.39 2.26 -1.46
C GLY A 25 2.96 3.22 -2.52
N LYS A 26 3.22 2.73 -3.75
CA LYS A 26 3.80 3.52 -4.87
C LYS A 26 5.05 4.33 -4.50
N ALA A 27 5.86 3.82 -3.57
CA ALA A 27 7.07 4.51 -3.14
C ALA A 27 8.05 4.70 -4.31
N LYS A 28 8.75 5.84 -4.32
CA LYS A 28 9.82 6.14 -5.28
C LYS A 28 11.03 5.25 -5.00
N ILE A 29 11.37 4.40 -5.96
CA ILE A 29 12.46 3.42 -5.84
C ILE A 29 13.76 3.99 -6.39
N ALA A 30 13.74 4.44 -7.64
CA ALA A 30 14.94 4.86 -8.36
C ALA A 30 14.59 5.88 -9.44
N GLU A 31 15.60 6.59 -9.93
CA GLU A 31 15.50 7.42 -11.12
C GLU A 31 16.36 6.82 -12.21
N THR A 32 15.81 6.69 -13.42
CA THR A 32 16.51 6.10 -14.55
C THR A 32 16.41 7.01 -15.78
N PRO A 33 17.54 7.39 -16.39
CA PRO A 33 17.50 8.16 -17.61
C PRO A 33 17.24 7.25 -18.83
N ALA A 34 16.37 7.68 -19.74
CA ALA A 34 16.11 7.01 -21.01
C ALA A 34 15.86 8.02 -22.14
N ASP A 35 16.21 7.63 -23.37
CA ASP A 35 15.92 8.45 -24.55
C ASP A 35 14.50 8.21 -25.10
N ASP A 36 13.97 7.01 -24.91
CA ASP A 36 12.64 6.60 -25.38
C ASP A 36 12.00 5.69 -24.30
N PRO A 37 10.69 5.79 -24.04
CA PRO A 37 9.99 5.03 -22.98
C PRO A 37 10.04 3.52 -23.21
N GLU A 38 10.00 3.07 -24.46
CA GLU A 38 10.08 1.65 -24.81
C GLU A 38 11.39 0.98 -24.33
N LYS A 39 12.48 1.75 -24.22
CA LYS A 39 13.77 1.23 -23.74
C LYS A 39 13.80 1.02 -22.23
N LEU A 40 12.85 1.57 -21.48
CA LEU A 40 12.70 1.35 -20.04
C LEU A 40 11.98 0.05 -19.74
N MET A 41 11.03 -0.34 -20.59
CA MET A 41 10.27 -1.57 -20.45
C MET A 41 11.21 -2.78 -20.36
N GLY A 42 10.95 -3.64 -19.38
CA GLY A 42 11.73 -4.85 -19.16
C GLY A 42 13.06 -4.67 -18.44
N ARG A 43 13.44 -3.44 -18.03
CA ARG A 43 14.59 -3.26 -17.13
C ARG A 43 14.25 -3.77 -15.74
N ASN A 44 15.25 -4.40 -15.11
CA ASN A 44 15.16 -4.86 -13.74
C ASN A 44 15.84 -3.85 -12.82
N VAL A 45 15.15 -3.45 -11.75
CA VAL A 45 15.65 -2.56 -10.71
C VAL A 45 15.78 -3.37 -9.42
N GLU A 46 16.93 -3.30 -8.77
CA GLU A 46 17.20 -3.98 -7.50
C GLU A 46 17.31 -2.93 -6.39
N VAL A 47 16.48 -3.05 -5.37
CA VAL A 47 16.42 -2.11 -4.24
C VAL A 47 16.31 -2.85 -2.92
N SER A 48 16.87 -2.25 -1.86
CA SER A 48 16.77 -2.79 -0.50
C SER A 48 15.40 -2.54 0.09
N LEU A 49 14.86 -3.50 0.85
CA LEU A 49 13.59 -3.31 1.58
C LEU A 49 13.68 -2.15 2.59
N GLN A 50 14.88 -1.84 3.08
CA GLN A 50 15.11 -0.68 3.95
C GLN A 50 14.63 0.63 3.31
N GLU A 51 14.81 0.82 2.01
CA GLU A 51 14.45 2.08 1.33
C GLU A 51 12.93 2.23 1.19
N LEU A 52 12.19 1.11 1.17
CA LEU A 52 10.73 1.13 1.06
C LEU A 52 10.06 1.28 2.43
N THR A 53 10.55 0.59 3.45
CA THR A 53 9.91 0.55 4.78
C THR A 53 10.59 1.45 5.82
N ASN A 54 11.76 2.03 5.50
CA ASN A 54 12.62 2.77 6.43
C ASN A 54 13.05 1.96 7.68
N ASP A 55 12.98 0.62 7.61
CA ASP A 55 13.45 -0.28 8.68
C ASP A 55 14.85 -0.83 8.36
N PHE A 56 15.83 -0.42 9.17
CA PHE A 56 17.22 -0.86 9.06
C PHE A 56 17.43 -2.35 9.37
N ALA A 57 16.56 -2.98 10.17
CA ALA A 57 16.70 -4.40 10.51
C ALA A 57 16.58 -5.30 9.28
N LYS A 58 15.80 -4.87 8.29
CA LYS A 58 15.50 -5.61 7.05
C LYS A 58 16.38 -5.19 5.86
N SER A 59 17.48 -4.47 6.09
CA SER A 59 18.44 -4.04 5.04
C SER A 59 19.07 -5.20 4.24
N HIS A 60 19.09 -6.40 4.81
CA HIS A 60 19.63 -7.60 4.17
C HIS A 60 18.69 -8.23 3.11
N ILE A 61 17.48 -7.69 2.94
CA ILE A 61 16.50 -8.14 1.95
C ILE A 61 16.56 -7.22 0.74
N LYS A 62 16.87 -7.79 -0.42
CA LYS A 62 16.85 -7.09 -1.71
C LYS A 62 15.66 -7.54 -2.53
N LEU A 63 14.92 -6.59 -3.05
CA LEU A 63 13.78 -6.79 -3.94
C LEU A 63 14.21 -6.57 -5.38
N LYS A 64 13.58 -7.29 -6.30
CA LYS A 64 13.76 -7.15 -7.74
C LYS A 64 12.43 -6.79 -8.35
N PHE A 65 12.43 -5.65 -9.01
CA PHE A 65 11.29 -5.11 -9.73
C PHE A 65 11.60 -5.10 -11.21
N LYS A 66 10.57 -5.25 -12.05
CA LYS A 66 10.66 -5.11 -13.50
C LYS A 66 9.71 -4.01 -13.95
N ILE A 67 10.22 -3.09 -14.77
CA ILE A 67 9.40 -2.03 -15.37
C ILE A 67 8.48 -2.66 -16.42
N VAL A 68 7.18 -2.44 -16.26
CA VAL A 68 6.14 -2.99 -17.15
C VAL A 68 5.51 -1.89 -17.99
N ASN A 69 5.09 -0.80 -17.36
CA ASN A 69 4.43 0.31 -18.04
C ASN A 69 5.09 1.64 -17.65
N THR A 70 4.96 2.65 -18.51
CA THR A 70 5.40 4.02 -18.28
C THR A 70 4.23 4.97 -18.51
N LYS A 71 3.83 5.72 -17.49
CA LYS A 71 2.81 6.77 -17.57
C LYS A 71 3.51 8.12 -17.47
N GLY A 72 3.70 8.79 -18.61
CA GLY A 72 4.49 10.03 -18.66
C GLY A 72 5.93 9.81 -18.19
N LEU A 73 6.35 10.53 -17.15
CA LEU A 73 7.69 10.42 -16.54
C LEU A 73 7.77 9.35 -15.43
N GLU A 74 6.66 8.66 -15.14
CA GLU A 74 6.59 7.63 -14.11
C GLU A 74 6.65 6.24 -14.73
N ALA A 75 7.47 5.37 -14.14
CA ALA A 75 7.64 3.99 -14.58
C ALA A 75 7.07 3.05 -13.52
N ASN A 76 5.96 2.39 -13.86
CA ASN A 76 5.31 1.40 -13.01
C ASN A 76 6.03 0.06 -13.09
N THR A 77 6.20 -0.56 -11.93
CA THR A 77 6.93 -1.82 -11.82
C THR A 77 6.09 -2.95 -11.25
N VAL A 78 6.48 -4.16 -11.60
CA VAL A 78 5.94 -5.40 -11.04
C VAL A 78 7.04 -6.10 -10.25
N PHE A 79 6.68 -6.68 -9.11
CA PHE A 79 7.57 -7.49 -8.31
C PHE A 79 7.96 -8.76 -9.08
N VAL A 80 9.25 -9.07 -9.19
CA VAL A 80 9.78 -10.28 -9.86
C VAL A 80 10.23 -11.32 -8.84
N GLY A 81 10.78 -10.88 -7.72
CA GLY A 81 11.30 -11.75 -6.69
C GLY A 81 12.13 -11.01 -5.65
N HIS A 82 12.47 -11.71 -4.58
CA HIS A 82 13.40 -11.23 -3.57
C HIS A 82 14.66 -12.07 -3.53
N SER A 83 15.73 -11.49 -3.00
CA SER A 83 16.96 -12.17 -2.67
C SER A 83 17.56 -11.59 -1.41
N LEU A 84 18.13 -12.43 -0.55
CA LEU A 84 18.94 -11.96 0.56
C LEU A 84 20.33 -11.53 0.08
N THR A 85 20.95 -10.59 0.80
CA THR A 85 22.32 -10.16 0.51
C THR A 85 23.31 -11.32 0.71
N THR A 86 24.38 -11.33 -0.10
CA THR A 86 25.33 -12.45 -0.09
C THR A 86 26.12 -12.52 1.22
N ASP A 87 26.42 -11.38 1.85
CA ASP A 87 27.07 -11.28 3.15
C ASP A 87 26.21 -11.91 4.25
N TYR A 88 24.91 -11.67 4.21
CA TYR A 88 23.96 -12.19 5.19
C TYR A 88 23.84 -13.71 5.10
N VAL A 89 23.69 -14.26 3.88
CA VAL A 89 23.66 -15.71 3.65
C VAL A 89 24.98 -16.37 4.08
N LYS A 90 26.12 -15.75 3.75
CA LYS A 90 27.45 -16.23 4.17
C LYS A 90 27.62 -16.21 5.69
N ARG A 91 27.11 -15.18 6.39
CA ARG A 91 27.15 -15.08 7.86
C ARG A 91 26.35 -16.18 8.53
N MET A 92 25.21 -16.54 7.94
CA MET A 92 24.33 -17.58 8.46
C MET A 92 24.96 -18.97 8.34
N SER A 93 25.58 -19.27 7.20
CA SER A 93 26.20 -20.58 6.94
C SER A 93 27.58 -20.70 7.57
N ARG A 94 27.68 -21.44 8.70
CA ARG A 94 28.97 -21.71 9.38
C ARG A 94 29.41 -23.17 9.23
N LYS A 95 30.72 -23.39 9.32
CA LYS A 95 31.33 -24.73 9.36
C LYS A 95 30.78 -25.56 10.54
N HIS A 96 30.78 -26.89 10.40
CA HIS A 96 30.29 -27.86 11.39
C HIS A 96 28.80 -27.79 11.71
N ARG A 97 28.02 -27.04 10.92
CA ARG A 97 26.56 -26.98 11.02
C ARG A 97 25.94 -27.44 9.71
N SER A 98 24.75 -28.04 9.80
CA SER A 98 24.01 -28.42 8.61
C SER A 98 23.09 -27.29 8.15
N LYS A 99 23.17 -26.98 6.86
CA LYS A 99 22.18 -26.19 6.14
C LYS A 99 21.23 -27.14 5.41
N VAL A 100 19.94 -26.90 5.51
CA VAL A 100 18.91 -27.66 4.79
C VAL A 100 18.23 -26.73 3.81
N ASP A 101 18.61 -26.88 2.55
CA ASP A 101 18.02 -26.12 1.44
C ASP A 101 16.86 -26.89 0.81
N GLY A 102 15.83 -26.14 0.39
CA GLY A 102 14.71 -26.61 -0.41
C GLY A 102 14.49 -25.73 -1.63
N VAL A 103 13.89 -26.30 -2.66
CA VAL A 103 13.37 -25.56 -3.82
C VAL A 103 11.95 -26.07 -4.02
N PHE A 104 10.99 -25.16 -3.90
CA PHE A 104 9.57 -25.50 -3.95
C PHE A 104 8.88 -24.56 -4.92
N ASP A 105 8.09 -25.12 -5.82
CA ASP A 105 7.19 -24.37 -6.69
C ASP A 105 5.83 -24.38 -6.02
N VAL A 106 5.34 -23.21 -5.63
CA VAL A 106 4.04 -23.04 -4.98
C VAL A 106 3.12 -22.23 -5.88
N LYS A 107 1.83 -22.55 -5.83
CA LYS A 107 0.78 -21.80 -6.51
C LYS A 107 0.01 -20.99 -5.46
N THR A 108 -0.09 -19.69 -5.65
CA THR A 108 -0.90 -18.81 -4.78
C THR A 108 -2.39 -18.98 -5.09
N LYS A 109 -3.26 -18.36 -4.27
CA LYS A 109 -4.71 -18.36 -4.50
C LYS A 109 -5.08 -17.83 -5.89
N ASP A 110 -4.38 -16.78 -6.35
CA ASP A 110 -4.62 -16.13 -7.66
C ASP A 110 -4.01 -16.91 -8.84
N GLY A 111 -3.44 -18.08 -8.56
CA GLY A 111 -2.90 -18.97 -9.57
C GLY A 111 -1.48 -18.66 -10.04
N VAL A 112 -0.84 -17.64 -9.47
CA VAL A 112 0.55 -17.28 -9.78
C VAL A 112 1.50 -18.35 -9.25
N LEU A 113 2.43 -18.79 -10.12
CA LEU A 113 3.47 -19.74 -9.75
C LEU A 113 4.72 -19.02 -9.21
N VAL A 114 5.04 -19.28 -7.95
CA VAL A 114 6.22 -18.72 -7.26
C VAL A 114 7.17 -19.85 -6.87
N ARG A 115 8.43 -19.73 -7.28
CA ARG A 115 9.52 -20.60 -6.84
C ARG A 115 10.16 -20.03 -5.59
N LEU A 116 10.05 -20.76 -4.50
CA LEU A 116 10.63 -20.43 -3.21
C LEU A 116 11.87 -21.27 -2.96
N LYS A 117 12.88 -20.62 -2.38
CA LYS A 117 14.09 -21.29 -1.98
C LYS A 117 14.35 -21.04 -0.49
N PRO A 118 13.73 -21.83 0.41
CA PRO A 118 14.03 -21.76 1.84
C PRO A 118 15.36 -22.38 2.19
N SER A 119 15.94 -21.87 3.26
CA SER A 119 17.10 -22.40 3.95
C SER A 119 16.82 -22.49 5.44
N ALA A 120 16.87 -23.69 6.00
CA ALA A 120 16.85 -23.93 7.44
C ALA A 120 18.27 -24.19 7.96
N LEU A 121 18.69 -23.44 8.98
CA LEU A 121 20.00 -23.57 9.59
C LEU A 121 19.93 -24.34 10.92
N ALA A 122 20.61 -25.47 10.97
CA ALA A 122 20.73 -26.29 12.17
C ALA A 122 21.78 -25.77 13.16
N GLY A 123 21.59 -26.09 14.44
CA GLY A 123 22.60 -25.82 15.47
C GLY A 123 23.86 -26.70 15.36
N LYS A 124 23.70 -27.97 14.99
CA LYS A 124 24.79 -28.94 14.79
C LYS A 124 24.62 -29.67 13.46
N ARG A 125 25.47 -30.68 13.21
CA ARG A 125 25.34 -31.56 12.05
C ARG A 125 24.14 -32.49 12.24
N ILE A 126 23.26 -32.53 11.24
CA ILE A 126 22.02 -33.32 11.23
C ILE A 126 22.23 -34.58 10.36
N GLN A 127 21.60 -35.70 10.73
CA GLN A 127 21.54 -36.91 9.92
C GLN A 127 20.74 -36.69 8.62
N THR A 128 20.99 -37.50 7.59
CA THR A 128 20.32 -37.36 6.29
C THR A 128 18.80 -37.59 6.36
N SER A 129 18.33 -38.49 7.22
CA SER A 129 16.91 -38.76 7.48
C SER A 129 16.19 -37.51 8.01
N GLN A 130 16.73 -36.90 9.06
CA GLN A 130 16.20 -35.68 9.67
C GLN A 130 16.21 -34.50 8.68
N LYS A 131 17.23 -34.39 7.81
CA LYS A 131 17.24 -33.36 6.74
C LYS A 131 16.09 -33.54 5.75
N ARG A 132 15.77 -34.79 5.37
CA ARG A 132 14.64 -35.09 4.47
C ARG A 132 13.31 -34.75 5.15
N ALA A 133 13.16 -35.10 6.43
CA ALA A 133 11.96 -34.79 7.19
C ALA A 133 11.73 -33.27 7.35
N ILE A 134 12.79 -32.50 7.66
CA ILE A 134 12.70 -31.02 7.68
C ILE A 134 12.30 -30.48 6.30
N ARG A 135 12.88 -31.00 5.22
CA ARG A 135 12.53 -30.55 3.86
C ARG A 135 11.06 -30.83 3.52
N ALA A 136 10.50 -31.94 3.99
CA ALA A 136 9.08 -32.25 3.81
C ALA A 136 8.18 -31.25 4.56
N ILE A 137 8.50 -30.93 5.82
CA ILE A 137 7.76 -29.92 6.59
C ILE A 137 7.83 -28.54 5.92
N LEU A 138 9.02 -28.13 5.46
CA LEU A 138 9.17 -26.85 4.76
C LEU A 138 8.27 -26.79 3.52
N LYS A 139 8.21 -27.88 2.75
CA LYS A 139 7.34 -27.97 1.57
C LYS A 139 5.87 -27.82 1.94
N GLU A 140 5.41 -28.62 2.90
CA GLU A 140 4.00 -28.63 3.34
C GLU A 140 3.57 -27.27 3.89
N THR A 141 4.42 -26.64 4.72
CA THR A 141 4.14 -25.31 5.30
C THR A 141 4.00 -24.26 4.20
N MET A 142 4.93 -24.25 3.24
CA MET A 142 4.90 -23.27 2.15
C MET A 142 3.71 -23.46 1.21
N GLU A 143 3.38 -24.70 0.87
CA GLU A 143 2.19 -25.01 0.05
C GLU A 143 0.89 -24.63 0.76
N LYS A 144 0.81 -24.84 2.08
CA LYS A 144 -0.36 -24.46 2.88
C LYS A 144 -0.54 -22.94 2.92
N GLU A 145 0.51 -22.19 3.25
CA GLU A 145 0.43 -20.73 3.34
C GLU A 145 0.19 -20.07 1.97
N ALA A 146 0.76 -20.62 0.88
CA ALA A 146 0.54 -20.11 -0.46
C ALA A 146 -0.90 -20.30 -0.94
N LYS A 147 -1.53 -21.45 -0.63
CA LYS A 147 -2.94 -21.71 -0.99
C LYS A 147 -3.93 -20.82 -0.23
N GLY A 148 -3.57 -20.38 0.98
CA GLY A 148 -4.45 -19.61 1.85
C GLY A 148 -4.49 -18.11 1.56
N ARG A 149 -3.48 -17.54 0.88
CA ARG A 149 -3.34 -16.09 0.68
C ARG A 149 -3.29 -15.69 -0.79
N THR A 150 -3.72 -14.47 -1.07
CA THR A 150 -3.46 -13.82 -2.37
C THR A 150 -1.96 -13.55 -2.51
N PHE A 151 -1.51 -13.30 -3.73
CA PHE A 151 -0.12 -13.11 -4.10
C PHE A 151 0.52 -11.93 -3.36
N GLU A 152 -0.20 -10.80 -3.26
CA GLU A 152 0.30 -9.62 -2.56
C GLU A 152 0.47 -9.86 -1.06
N GLN A 153 -0.55 -10.46 -0.45
CA GLN A 153 -0.52 -10.83 0.97
C GLN A 153 0.58 -11.85 1.24
N PHE A 154 0.78 -12.80 0.32
CA PHE A 154 1.82 -13.81 0.42
C PHE A 154 3.23 -13.22 0.37
N ILE A 155 3.46 -12.21 -0.48
CA ILE A 155 4.75 -11.51 -0.54
C ILE A 155 4.98 -10.71 0.73
N LYS A 156 4.00 -9.93 1.21
CA LYS A 156 4.13 -9.18 2.48
C LYS A 156 4.49 -10.12 3.63
N PHE A 157 3.75 -11.22 3.77
CA PHE A 157 4.01 -12.26 4.77
C PHE A 157 5.41 -12.91 4.66
N MET A 158 5.93 -13.03 3.43
CA MET A 158 7.27 -13.53 3.19
C MET A 158 8.35 -12.50 3.59
N LEU A 159 8.15 -11.23 3.26
CA LEU A 159 9.09 -10.14 3.55
C LEU A 159 9.16 -9.81 5.04
N ASP A 160 8.06 -9.97 5.77
CA ASP A 160 8.04 -9.85 7.22
C ASP A 160 8.71 -11.02 7.95
N GLY A 161 8.96 -12.12 7.22
CA GLY A 161 9.63 -13.30 7.73
C GLY A 161 8.73 -14.22 8.55
N ASP A 162 7.42 -13.97 8.58
CA ASP A 162 6.46 -14.82 9.30
C ASP A 162 6.35 -16.21 8.70
N LEU A 163 6.54 -16.35 7.39
CA LEU A 163 6.68 -17.65 6.73
C LEU A 163 7.85 -18.46 7.30
N GLY A 164 8.95 -17.78 7.64
CA GLY A 164 10.11 -18.38 8.30
C GLY A 164 9.82 -18.76 9.74
N LYS A 165 9.05 -17.94 10.48
CA LYS A 165 8.66 -18.21 11.88
C LYS A 165 7.76 -19.43 11.99
N GLU A 166 6.78 -19.56 11.10
CA GLU A 166 5.86 -20.71 11.10
C GLU A 166 6.60 -22.01 10.72
N ALA A 167 7.43 -21.95 9.67
CA ALA A 167 8.28 -23.07 9.29
C ALA A 167 9.26 -23.48 10.40
N TYR A 168 9.77 -22.51 11.17
CA TYR A 168 10.61 -22.76 12.33
C TYR A 168 9.87 -23.49 13.45
N ARG A 169 8.63 -23.05 13.76
CA ARG A 169 7.78 -23.66 14.80
C ARG A 169 7.53 -25.15 14.54
N LEU A 170 7.22 -25.51 13.30
CA LEU A 170 6.99 -26.90 12.90
C LEU A 170 8.29 -27.72 12.84
N SER A 171 9.35 -27.14 12.30
CA SER A 171 10.62 -27.85 12.13
C SER A 171 11.35 -28.11 13.46
N LYS A 172 11.12 -27.27 14.49
CA LYS A 172 11.67 -27.45 15.84
C LYS A 172 11.25 -28.78 16.48
N LYS A 173 10.09 -29.35 16.09
CA LYS A 173 9.60 -30.65 16.59
C LYS A 173 10.51 -31.82 16.21
N ILE A 174 11.17 -31.75 15.05
CA ILE A 174 12.09 -32.80 14.59
C ILE A 174 13.48 -32.60 15.19
N TYR A 175 13.99 -31.38 15.09
CA TYR A 175 15.36 -31.07 15.48
C TYR A 175 15.48 -29.59 15.88
N PRO A 176 16.34 -29.23 16.85
CA PRO A 176 16.60 -27.82 17.18
C PRO A 176 17.26 -27.08 16.00
N ILE A 177 16.45 -26.34 15.26
CA ILE A 177 16.86 -25.38 14.23
C ILE A 177 17.19 -24.05 14.91
N LYS A 178 18.08 -23.25 14.33
CA LYS A 178 18.39 -21.89 14.80
C LYS A 178 17.57 -20.82 14.11
N ARG A 179 17.43 -20.93 12.79
CA ARG A 179 16.75 -19.94 11.94
C ARG A 179 16.26 -20.60 10.66
N VAL A 180 15.10 -20.20 10.18
CA VAL A 180 14.55 -20.59 8.87
C VAL A 180 14.19 -19.32 8.13
N GLU A 181 14.71 -19.18 6.92
CA GLU A 181 14.43 -18.03 6.07
C GLU A 181 14.34 -18.43 4.61
N VAL A 182 13.62 -17.61 3.84
CA VAL A 182 13.62 -17.72 2.40
C VAL A 182 14.80 -16.91 1.88
N TYR A 183 15.73 -17.56 1.18
CA TYR A 183 16.92 -16.85 0.68
C TYR A 183 16.66 -16.18 -0.68
N LYS A 184 15.73 -16.75 -1.45
CA LYS A 184 15.34 -16.24 -2.76
C LYS A 184 13.92 -16.66 -3.11
N SER A 185 13.14 -15.75 -3.66
CA SER A 185 11.91 -16.05 -4.41
C SER A 185 12.05 -15.62 -5.86
N GLU A 186 11.45 -16.38 -6.76
CA GLU A 186 11.39 -16.09 -8.19
C GLU A 186 9.95 -16.35 -8.65
N ILE A 187 9.34 -15.39 -9.33
CA ILE A 187 8.08 -15.66 -10.02
C ILE A 187 8.38 -16.40 -11.32
N ARG A 188 7.68 -17.51 -11.54
CA ARG A 188 7.82 -18.33 -12.74
C ARG A 188 6.95 -17.83 -13.88
N ASP A 189 5.73 -17.46 -13.55
CA ASP A 189 4.76 -16.94 -14.49
C ASP A 189 4.53 -15.46 -14.19
N ILE A 190 5.26 -14.61 -14.91
CA ILE A 190 4.97 -13.18 -14.91
C ILE A 190 3.83 -13.05 -15.92
N PRO A 191 2.60 -12.68 -15.52
CA PRO A 191 1.53 -12.43 -16.48
C PRO A 191 2.09 -11.45 -17.51
N LYS A 192 2.02 -11.83 -18.80
CA LYS A 192 2.55 -11.01 -19.88
C LYS A 192 1.87 -9.63 -19.80
N VAL A 193 2.68 -8.62 -20.10
CA VAL A 193 2.41 -7.17 -20.01
C VAL A 193 1.02 -6.77 -20.56
N GLU A 194 0.47 -7.51 -21.51
CA GLU A 194 -0.86 -7.29 -22.07
C GLU A 194 -1.99 -7.49 -21.03
N ALA A 195 -1.90 -8.50 -20.16
CA ALA A 195 -2.94 -8.76 -19.16
C ALA A 195 -2.89 -7.81 -17.96
N ILE A 196 -1.83 -7.02 -17.78
CA ILE A 196 -1.72 -6.05 -16.68
C ILE A 196 -2.27 -4.69 -17.10
N ALA A 197 -2.27 -4.38 -18.41
CA ALA A 197 -2.94 -3.18 -18.92
C ALA A 197 -4.44 -3.26 -18.65
N ASP A 198 -5.07 -4.40 -18.95
CA ASP A 198 -6.50 -4.63 -18.70
C ASP A 198 -6.84 -4.57 -17.20
N ILE A 199 -6.00 -5.11 -16.31
CA ILE A 199 -6.27 -5.08 -14.85
C ILE A 199 -6.02 -3.69 -14.25
N VAL A 200 -5.08 -2.90 -14.79
CA VAL A 200 -4.84 -1.53 -14.35
C VAL A 200 -5.89 -0.57 -14.91
N GLU A 201 -6.47 -0.87 -16.06
CA GLU A 201 -7.66 -0.19 -16.58
C GLU A 201 -8.90 -0.56 -15.75
N GLU A 202 -9.12 -1.84 -15.40
CA GLU A 202 -10.20 -2.26 -14.50
C GLU A 202 -10.05 -1.69 -13.07
N GLU A 203 -8.83 -1.61 -12.52
CA GLU A 203 -8.61 -0.97 -11.20
C GLU A 203 -8.74 0.56 -11.25
N ALA A 204 -8.43 1.19 -12.41
CA ALA A 204 -8.63 2.63 -12.59
C ALA A 204 -10.13 2.95 -12.73
N GLU A 205 -10.88 2.14 -13.47
CA GLU A 205 -12.34 2.24 -13.56
C GLU A 205 -13.00 1.99 -12.19
N GLN A 206 -12.54 1.01 -11.42
CA GLN A 206 -13.06 0.77 -10.06
C GLN A 206 -12.69 1.87 -9.07
N THR A 207 -11.51 2.49 -9.17
CA THR A 207 -11.14 3.63 -8.30
C THR A 207 -11.92 4.88 -8.70
N GLU A 208 -12.22 5.07 -9.99
CA GLU A 208 -13.08 6.16 -10.46
C GLU A 208 -14.54 5.94 -10.05
N GLU A 209 -15.06 4.70 -10.11
CA GLU A 209 -16.39 4.35 -9.59
C GLU A 209 -16.50 4.46 -8.06
N GLU A 210 -15.49 4.02 -7.30
CA GLU A 210 -15.47 4.18 -5.83
C GLU A 210 -15.35 5.67 -5.43
N SER A 211 -14.58 6.47 -6.19
CA SER A 211 -14.51 7.93 -5.97
C SER A 211 -15.77 8.67 -6.39
N ALA A 212 -16.49 8.18 -7.41
CA ALA A 212 -17.78 8.73 -7.82
C ALA A 212 -18.90 8.34 -6.85
N GLU A 213 -18.85 7.14 -6.25
CA GLU A 213 -19.75 6.75 -5.16
C GLU A 213 -19.44 7.51 -3.85
N GLU A 214 -18.17 7.80 -3.54
CA GLU A 214 -17.81 8.69 -2.42
C GLU A 214 -18.23 10.14 -2.66
N GLU A 215 -18.06 10.70 -3.86
CA GLU A 215 -18.53 12.05 -4.19
C GLU A 215 -20.07 12.14 -4.19
N MET A 216 -20.80 11.10 -4.65
CA MET A 216 -22.27 11.06 -4.55
C MET A 216 -22.79 10.82 -3.13
N ALA A 217 -22.02 10.14 -2.27
CA ALA A 217 -22.36 9.96 -0.86
C ALA A 217 -22.03 11.17 0.01
N GLU A 218 -21.12 12.05 -0.43
CA GLU A 218 -20.81 13.32 0.24
C GLU A 218 -21.74 14.48 -0.20
N GLU A 219 -22.35 14.39 -1.39
CA GLU A 219 -23.37 15.33 -1.88
C GLU A 219 -24.78 15.05 -1.31
N ALA A 220 -25.08 13.79 -0.96
CA ALA A 220 -26.33 13.39 -0.31
C ALA A 220 -26.61 14.06 1.07
N PRO A 221 -25.64 14.19 2.00
CA PRO A 221 -25.87 14.87 3.27
C PRO A 221 -26.00 16.40 3.13
N GLN A 222 -25.48 17.02 2.07
CA GLN A 222 -25.61 18.48 1.87
C GLN A 222 -26.97 18.89 1.29
N THR A 223 -27.64 17.99 0.57
CA THR A 223 -29.00 18.25 0.06
C THR A 223 -30.04 18.11 1.18
N GLU A 224 -29.84 17.19 2.13
CA GLU A 224 -30.70 17.02 3.31
C GLU A 224 -30.58 18.19 4.31
N GLU A 225 -29.40 18.80 4.46
CA GLU A 225 -29.22 19.99 5.31
C GLU A 225 -29.85 21.25 4.70
N GLN A 226 -29.91 21.39 3.37
CA GLN A 226 -30.58 22.52 2.70
C GLN A 226 -32.10 22.37 2.62
N GLU A 227 -32.63 21.14 2.55
CA GLU A 227 -34.08 20.91 2.64
C GLU A 227 -34.60 21.10 4.08
N GLN A 228 -33.82 20.79 5.11
CA GLN A 228 -34.19 21.04 6.50
C GLN A 228 -34.16 22.53 6.90
N GLU A 229 -33.28 23.35 6.31
CA GLU A 229 -33.31 24.81 6.51
C GLU A 229 -34.46 25.48 5.72
N ALA A 230 -34.89 24.92 4.58
CA ALA A 230 -36.01 25.47 3.80
C ALA A 230 -37.40 25.12 4.37
N ASP A 231 -37.57 23.94 5.00
CA ASP A 231 -38.80 23.59 5.73
C ASP A 231 -38.91 24.37 7.05
N ALA A 232 -37.79 24.66 7.74
CA ALA A 232 -37.79 25.49 8.94
C ALA A 232 -38.14 26.96 8.67
N GLU A 233 -37.68 27.54 7.55
CA GLU A 233 -38.08 28.91 7.14
C GLU A 233 -39.54 28.98 6.64
N THR A 234 -40.12 27.85 6.21
CA THR A 234 -41.52 27.79 5.77
C THR A 234 -42.48 27.57 6.94
N GLU A 235 -42.12 26.76 7.94
CA GLU A 235 -42.87 26.65 9.21
C GLU A 235 -42.81 27.96 10.03
N GLU A 236 -41.68 28.67 10.06
CA GLU A 236 -41.60 29.99 10.73
C GLU A 236 -42.43 31.07 10.01
N GLN A 237 -42.65 30.98 8.69
CA GLN A 237 -43.54 31.90 7.97
C GLN A 237 -45.03 31.54 8.09
N GLU A 238 -45.37 30.26 8.32
CA GLU A 238 -46.75 29.84 8.56
C GLU A 238 -47.18 30.13 10.01
N GLU A 239 -46.30 29.96 11.01
CA GLU A 239 -46.58 30.34 12.41
C GLU A 239 -46.70 31.87 12.61
N VAL A 240 -45.89 32.68 11.90
CA VAL A 240 -46.03 34.15 11.95
C VAL A 240 -47.34 34.63 11.29
N SER A 241 -47.95 33.84 10.41
CA SER A 241 -49.22 34.20 9.77
C SER A 241 -50.47 33.83 10.62
N GLU A 242 -50.37 32.80 11.47
CA GLU A 242 -51.43 32.47 12.45
C GLU A 242 -51.34 33.30 13.74
N GLU A 243 -50.17 33.76 14.18
CA GLU A 243 -50.05 34.59 15.39
C GLU A 243 -50.51 36.05 15.20
N VAL A 244 -50.43 36.61 13.98
CA VAL A 244 -50.90 37.99 13.69
C VAL A 244 -52.45 38.09 13.64
N GLY A 245 -53.17 36.97 13.76
CA GLY A 245 -54.63 36.94 13.83
C GLY A 245 -55.25 37.14 15.23
N THR A 246 -54.46 37.13 16.32
CA THR A 246 -55.03 36.95 17.67
C THR A 246 -54.57 37.95 18.75
N VAL A 247 -53.81 38.99 18.41
CA VAL A 247 -53.38 40.04 19.36
C VAL A 247 -53.64 41.45 18.81
N GLU A 248 -54.91 41.74 18.50
CA GLU A 248 -55.40 43.10 18.24
C GLU A 248 -56.28 43.63 19.39
N GLU A 249 -56.03 43.16 20.63
CA GLU A 249 -56.51 43.78 21.87
C GLU A 249 -55.49 43.48 22.98
N SER A 250 -54.97 44.51 23.67
CA SER A 250 -54.20 44.47 24.94
C SER A 250 -52.69 44.75 24.97
N GLY A 251 -52.16 45.69 24.17
CA GLY A 251 -50.72 46.07 24.23
C GLY A 251 -50.41 47.58 24.33
N GLY A 252 -51.40 48.43 24.57
CA GLY A 252 -51.20 49.88 24.68
C GLY A 252 -51.27 50.36 26.12
N GLU A 253 -50.24 50.09 26.94
CA GLU A 253 -50.05 50.81 28.23
C GLU A 253 -48.66 50.64 28.89
N GLU A 254 -47.72 49.87 28.33
CA GLU A 254 -46.43 49.62 29.01
C GLU A 254 -45.19 50.29 28.35
N GLU A 255 -45.28 50.77 27.10
CA GLU A 255 -44.11 51.36 26.41
C GLU A 255 -43.90 52.87 26.67
N GLU A 256 -44.92 53.62 27.13
CA GLU A 256 -44.74 55.05 27.46
C GLU A 256 -44.13 55.29 28.86
N ALA A 257 -44.01 54.25 29.69
CA ALA A 257 -43.50 54.37 31.06
C ALA A 257 -41.96 54.20 31.16
N GLU A 258 -41.32 53.58 30.17
CA GLU A 258 -39.89 53.29 30.22
C GLU A 258 -39.03 54.41 29.60
N GLU A 259 -39.58 55.20 28.67
CA GLU A 259 -38.92 56.39 28.10
C GLU A 259 -38.88 57.59 29.07
N GLN A 260 -39.82 57.68 30.04
CA GLN A 260 -39.86 58.79 31.00
C GLN A 260 -38.93 58.58 32.21
N GLU A 261 -38.57 57.34 32.56
CA GLU A 261 -37.61 57.04 33.65
C GLU A 261 -36.13 57.18 33.23
N ALA A 262 -35.84 57.16 31.92
CA ALA A 262 -34.49 57.37 31.40
C ALA A 262 -34.12 58.87 31.33
N GLU A 263 -35.08 59.75 31.03
CA GLU A 263 -34.83 61.20 30.91
C GLU A 263 -34.70 61.91 32.28
N GLU A 264 -35.23 61.32 33.35
CA GLU A 264 -35.16 61.87 34.72
C GLU A 264 -33.84 61.51 35.44
N LYS A 265 -33.16 60.42 35.01
CA LYS A 265 -31.83 60.03 35.53
C LYS A 265 -30.68 60.83 34.92
N GLU A 266 -30.83 61.39 33.72
CA GLU A 266 -29.79 62.20 33.07
C GLU A 266 -29.77 63.66 33.58
N LYS A 267 -30.91 64.18 34.07
CA LYS A 267 -31.00 65.52 34.67
C LYS A 267 -30.58 65.60 36.14
N GLN A 268 -30.46 64.48 36.86
CA GLN A 268 -29.96 64.45 38.25
C GLN A 268 -28.43 64.28 38.38
N SER A 269 -27.71 64.07 37.28
CA SER A 269 -26.23 64.06 37.25
C SER A 269 -25.58 65.43 36.96
N GLU A 270 -26.35 66.47 36.63
CA GLU A 270 -25.83 67.82 36.32
C GLU A 270 -26.04 68.87 37.44
N GLU A 271 -26.61 68.52 38.60
CA GLU A 271 -26.80 69.48 39.72
C GLU A 271 -26.28 68.99 41.09
N ASN A 272 -25.13 68.28 41.12
CA ASN A 272 -24.32 68.08 42.35
C ASN A 272 -22.82 68.07 42.08
#